data_AF-A0A2I0TUK9-F1
#
_entry.id   AF-A0A2I0TUK9-F1
#
_cell.length_a   1.000
_cell.length_b   1.000
_cell.length_c   1.000
_cell.angle_alpha   90.00
_cell.angle_beta   90.00
_cell.angle_gamma   90.00
#
_symmetry.space_group_name_H-M   'P 1'
#
loop_
_entity.id
_entity.type
_entity.pdbx_description
1 polymer ?
#
loop_
_entity_poly.entity_id
_entity_poly.type
_entity_poly.pdbx_seq_one_letter_code
_entity_poly.pdbx_strand_id
1 'polypeptide(L)'
;MSRLAAEGNPSPRRDKCLKKISSGLYAFQTYLEYIQDTFTSEKQNVESLCYGTEHLARTVREMVINPDEVIIPDAATQESLRAKLKSDKTWIEKITIHLILRDFTSFMEKTVRAVRYLKNTRSFSA
;
A
#
# COMPACT_ATOMS: atom_id res chain seq x y z
N MET A 1 2.55 -14.76 34.56
CA MET A 1 3.29 -15.34 33.40
C MET A 1 3.84 -14.20 32.56
N SER A 2 5.00 -13.72 32.96
CA SER A 2 5.68 -12.57 32.34
C SER A 2 6.57 -13.08 31.22
N ARG A 3 6.32 -12.67 29.97
CA ARG A 3 7.30 -12.77 28.90
C ARG A 3 7.57 -11.37 28.37
N LEU A 4 8.83 -10.99 28.51
CA LEU A 4 9.48 -9.82 27.94
C LEU A 4 9.21 -9.73 26.43
N ALA A 5 8.68 -8.60 25.98
CA ALA A 5 8.89 -8.11 24.62
C ALA A 5 9.52 -6.72 24.73
N ALA A 6 10.84 -6.71 24.92
CA ALA A 6 11.67 -5.57 24.56
C ALA A 6 11.79 -5.54 23.03
N GLU A 7 10.72 -5.18 22.34
CA GLU A 7 10.82 -4.73 20.95
C GLU A 7 10.80 -3.20 20.99
N GLY A 8 11.99 -2.60 20.90
CA GLY A 8 12.15 -1.15 20.95
C GLY A 8 11.23 -0.47 19.93
N ASN A 9 10.45 0.49 20.43
CA ASN A 9 9.57 1.31 19.60
C ASN A 9 10.32 1.84 18.36
N PRO A 10 9.69 1.86 17.18
CA PRO A 10 10.28 2.47 15.99
C PRO A 10 10.83 3.87 16.29
N SER A 11 11.99 4.24 15.73
CA SER A 11 12.44 5.63 15.80
C SER A 11 11.43 6.54 15.09
N PRO A 12 11.32 7.84 15.44
CA PRO A 12 10.36 8.74 14.80
C PRO A 12 10.49 8.81 13.26
N ARG A 13 11.71 8.66 12.72
CA ARG A 13 11.94 8.59 11.27
C ARG A 13 11.41 7.29 10.66
N ARG A 14 11.60 6.17 11.36
CA ARG A 14 11.09 4.86 10.95
C ARG A 14 9.57 4.86 10.98
N ASP A 15 8.97 5.36 12.05
CA ASP A 15 7.51 5.47 12.21
C ASP A 15 6.89 6.32 11.08
N LYS A 16 7.43 7.52 10.82
CA LYS A 16 6.99 8.37 9.71
C LYS A 16 7.07 7.67 8.35
N CYS A 17 8.13 6.88 8.12
CA CYS A 17 8.29 6.12 6.89
C CYS A 17 7.24 5.00 6.77
N LEU A 18 7.03 4.22 7.82
CA LEU A 18 6.05 3.13 7.86
C LEU A 18 4.62 3.66 7.69
N LYS A 19 4.26 4.77 8.35
CA LYS A 19 2.98 5.46 8.15
C LYS A 19 2.77 5.84 6.68
N LYS A 20 3.77 6.43 6.04
CA LYS A 20 3.68 6.81 4.62
C LYS A 20 3.54 5.61 3.69
N ILE A 21 4.22 4.50 4.00
CA ILE A 21 4.09 3.24 3.24
C ILE A 21 2.67 2.69 3.40
N SER A 22 2.17 2.54 4.63
CA SER A 22 0.84 1.97 4.89
C SER A 22 -0.27 2.82 4.26
N SER A 23 -0.27 4.14 4.46
CA SER A 23 -1.25 5.04 3.83
C SER A 23 -1.21 4.96 2.31
N GLY A 24 0.00 4.86 1.72
CA GLY A 24 0.17 4.69 0.28
C GLY A 24 -0.43 3.37 -0.24
N LEU A 25 -0.22 2.26 0.48
CA LEU A 25 -0.79 0.96 0.12
C LEU A 25 -2.31 0.96 0.17
N TYR A 26 -2.92 1.57 1.20
CA TYR A 26 -4.38 1.75 1.28
C TYR A 26 -4.93 2.63 0.16
N ALA A 27 -4.22 3.69 -0.24
CA ALA A 27 -4.60 4.48 -1.40
C ALA A 27 -4.54 3.65 -2.70
N PHE A 28 -3.47 2.87 -2.90
CA PHE A 28 -3.31 2.01 -4.07
C PHE A 28 -4.36 0.91 -4.17
N GLN A 29 -4.83 0.37 -3.04
CA GLN A 29 -5.89 -0.63 -3.02
C GLN A 29 -7.14 -0.19 -3.82
N THR A 30 -7.54 1.08 -3.70
CA THR A 30 -8.71 1.60 -4.44
C THR A 30 -8.51 1.55 -5.95
N TYR A 31 -7.30 1.84 -6.42
CA TYR A 31 -6.96 1.79 -7.84
C TYR A 31 -6.83 0.35 -8.34
N LEU A 32 -6.33 -0.57 -7.52
CA LEU A 32 -6.23 -1.99 -7.87
C LEU A 32 -7.60 -2.66 -7.96
N GLU A 33 -8.55 -2.30 -7.10
CA GLU A 33 -9.95 -2.73 -7.21
C GLU A 33 -10.60 -2.25 -8.51
N TYR A 34 -10.33 -1.00 -8.92
CA TYR A 34 -10.76 -0.52 -10.24
C TYR A 34 -10.18 -1.38 -11.38
N ILE A 35 -8.90 -1.74 -11.30
CA ILE A 35 -8.27 -2.63 -12.30
C ILE A 35 -8.92 -4.02 -12.28
N GLN A 36 -9.25 -4.55 -11.11
CA GLN A 36 -9.92 -5.84 -10.95
C GLN A 36 -11.27 -5.87 -11.66
N ASP A 37 -12.05 -4.79 -11.54
CA ASP A 37 -13.34 -4.64 -12.21
C ASP A 37 -13.20 -4.64 -13.75
N THR A 38 -12.05 -4.21 -14.28
CA THR A 38 -11.79 -4.11 -15.73
C THR A 38 -11.17 -5.38 -16.34
N PHE A 39 -10.34 -6.13 -15.60
CA PHE A 39 -9.64 -7.30 -16.15
C PHE A 39 -10.44 -8.60 -16.00
N THR A 40 -11.00 -9.08 -17.12
CA THR A 40 -11.72 -10.35 -17.15
C THR A 40 -10.81 -11.58 -17.33
N SER A 41 -9.74 -11.48 -18.13
CA SER A 41 -8.86 -12.61 -18.44
C SER A 41 -7.81 -12.89 -17.34
N GLU A 42 -7.32 -11.85 -16.67
CA GLU A 42 -6.26 -11.92 -15.65
C GLU A 42 -6.83 -11.74 -14.23
N LYS A 43 -8.14 -11.96 -14.06
CA LYS A 43 -8.88 -11.64 -12.83
C LYS A 43 -8.21 -12.21 -11.57
N GLN A 44 -7.77 -13.47 -11.61
CA GLN A 44 -7.10 -14.12 -10.48
C GLN A 44 -5.76 -13.45 -10.10
N ASN A 45 -5.00 -12.97 -11.09
CA ASN A 45 -3.73 -12.27 -10.85
C ASN A 45 -3.98 -10.92 -10.18
N VAL A 46 -5.00 -10.18 -10.63
CA VAL A 46 -5.37 -8.90 -10.03
C VAL A 46 -5.98 -9.09 -8.63
N GLU A 47 -6.79 -10.13 -8.41
CA GLU A 47 -7.30 -10.51 -7.08
C GLU A 47 -6.17 -10.79 -6.10
N SER A 48 -5.19 -11.59 -6.52
CA SER A 48 -4.01 -11.91 -5.71
C SER A 48 -3.19 -10.64 -5.39
N LEU A 49 -3.10 -9.72 -6.35
CA LEU A 49 -2.42 -8.44 -6.16
C LEU A 49 -3.16 -7.52 -5.17
N CYS A 50 -4.48 -7.44 -5.25
CA CYS A 50 -5.32 -6.68 -4.31
C CYS A 50 -5.16 -7.23 -2.89
N TYR A 51 -5.35 -8.55 -2.73
CA TYR A 51 -5.19 -9.23 -1.44
C TYR A 51 -3.79 -9.03 -0.86
N GLY A 52 -2.74 -9.22 -1.66
CA GLY A 52 -1.36 -9.04 -1.23
C GLY A 52 -1.06 -7.59 -0.79
N THR A 53 -1.63 -6.61 -1.49
CA THR A 53 -1.46 -5.19 -1.16
C THR A 53 -2.17 -4.82 0.14
N GLU A 54 -3.42 -5.27 0.32
CA GLU A 54 -4.18 -5.06 1.56
C GLU A 54 -3.49 -5.72 2.76
N HIS A 55 -3.07 -6.97 2.60
CA HIS A 55 -2.37 -7.71 3.65
C HIS A 55 -1.07 -7.01 4.04
N LEU A 56 -0.30 -6.51 3.07
CA LEU A 56 0.91 -5.73 3.34
C LEU A 56 0.57 -4.40 4.03
N ALA A 57 -0.49 -3.69 3.62
CA ALA A 57 -0.91 -2.43 4.22
C ALA A 57 -1.21 -2.61 5.72
N ARG A 58 -1.95 -3.67 6.06
CA ARG A 58 -2.30 -4.07 7.42
C ARG A 58 -1.05 -4.44 8.23
N THR A 59 -0.18 -5.27 7.67
CA THR A 59 1.08 -5.67 8.31
C THR A 59 1.95 -4.45 8.62
N VAL A 60 2.05 -3.49 7.69
CA VAL A 60 2.84 -2.27 7.90
C VAL A 60 2.18 -1.35 8.93
N ARG A 61 0.85 -1.29 8.96
CA ARG A 61 0.09 -0.54 9.98
C ARG A 61 0.32 -1.10 11.39
N GLU A 62 0.41 -2.41 11.55
CA GLU A 62 0.73 -3.04 12.84
C GLU A 62 2.16 -2.71 13.33
N MET A 63 3.05 -2.30 12.43
CA MET A 63 4.42 -1.91 12.76
C MET A 63 4.59 -0.42 13.11
N VAL A 64 3.56 0.41 12.95
CA VAL A 64 3.62 1.85 13.33
C VAL A 64 3.34 2.03 14.83
N ILE A 65 3.85 3.11 15.41
CA ILE A 65 3.64 3.43 16.84
C ILE A 65 2.16 3.73 17.11
N ASN A 66 1.54 4.50 16.21
CA ASN A 66 0.13 4.87 16.30
C ASN A 66 -0.59 4.52 14.98
N PRO A 67 -1.30 3.36 14.94
CA PRO A 67 -2.05 2.92 13.77
C PRO A 67 -3.17 3.86 13.31
N ASP A 68 -3.64 4.76 14.17
CA ASP A 68 -4.74 5.68 13.85
C ASP A 68 -4.29 6.90 13.04
N GLU A 69 -2.98 7.16 13.00
CA GLU A 69 -2.39 8.19 12.13
C GLU A 69 -2.15 7.72 10.69
N VAL A 70 -2.43 6.45 10.40
CA VAL A 70 -2.42 5.94 9.02
C VAL A 70 -3.67 6.46 8.30
N ILE A 71 -3.45 7.09 7.14
CA ILE A 71 -4.52 7.65 6.32
C ILE A 71 -5.11 6.52 5.48
N ILE A 72 -6.36 6.20 5.72
CA ILE A 72 -7.13 5.19 4.98
C ILE A 72 -8.26 5.94 4.26
N PRO A 73 -8.36 5.87 2.92
CA PRO A 73 -9.49 6.47 2.21
C PRO A 73 -10.81 5.86 2.68
N ASP A 74 -11.79 6.69 3.02
CA ASP A 74 -13.13 6.22 3.38
C ASP A 74 -13.88 5.66 2.17
N ALA A 75 -14.91 4.87 2.42
CA ALA A 75 -15.66 4.18 1.37
C ALA A 75 -16.26 5.14 0.32
N ALA A 76 -16.73 6.33 0.71
CA ALA A 76 -17.31 7.29 -0.21
C ALA A 76 -16.23 7.91 -1.12
N THR A 77 -15.06 8.23 -0.56
CA THR A 77 -13.89 8.67 -1.32
C THR A 77 -13.44 7.61 -2.33
N GLN A 78 -13.41 6.34 -1.91
CA GLN A 78 -13.03 5.23 -2.78
C GLN A 78 -14.01 5.04 -3.95
N GLU A 79 -15.32 5.05 -3.66
CA GLU A 79 -16.37 4.89 -4.66
C GLU A 79 -16.38 6.07 -5.65
N SER A 80 -16.25 7.30 -5.14
CA SER A 80 -16.14 8.50 -5.99
C SER A 80 -14.94 8.42 -6.94
N LEU A 81 -13.80 7.94 -6.44
CA LEU A 81 -12.59 7.76 -7.26
C LEU A 81 -12.79 6.70 -8.33
N ARG A 82 -13.30 5.51 -7.97
CA ARG A 82 -13.56 4.43 -8.96
C ARG A 82 -14.54 4.88 -10.04
N ALA A 83 -15.58 5.63 -9.67
CA ALA A 83 -16.53 6.20 -10.63
C ALA A 83 -15.86 7.18 -11.60
N LYS A 84 -14.94 8.04 -11.12
CA LYS A 84 -14.18 8.99 -11.96
C LYS A 84 -13.17 8.32 -12.90
N LEU A 85 -12.66 7.15 -12.54
CA LEU A 85 -11.69 6.40 -13.36
C LEU A 85 -12.38 5.70 -14.55
N LYS A 86 -13.65 5.33 -14.41
CA LYS A 86 -14.42 4.74 -15.51
C LYS A 86 -14.54 5.73 -16.67
N SER A 87 -14.27 5.23 -17.88
CA SER A 87 -14.36 6.01 -19.12
C SER A 87 -15.06 5.21 -20.19
N ASP A 88 -15.96 5.85 -20.93
CA ASP A 88 -16.62 5.23 -22.09
C ASP A 88 -15.64 4.93 -23.24
N LYS A 89 -14.41 5.47 -23.17
CA LYS A 89 -13.36 5.28 -24.16
C LYS A 89 -12.39 4.22 -23.69
N THR A 90 -12.48 3.03 -24.29
CA THR A 90 -11.64 1.86 -23.98
C THR A 90 -10.13 2.11 -24.05
N TRP A 91 -9.66 3.01 -24.92
CA TRP A 91 -8.24 3.37 -25.00
C TRP A 91 -7.76 4.22 -23.80
N ILE A 92 -8.62 5.09 -23.26
CA ILE A 92 -8.32 5.89 -22.07
C ILE A 92 -8.19 4.97 -20.87
N GLU A 93 -9.13 4.04 -20.71
CA GLU A 93 -9.08 3.02 -19.65
C GLU A 93 -7.77 2.22 -19.68
N LYS A 94 -7.32 1.75 -20.85
CA LYS A 94 -6.03 1.07 -20.99
C LYS A 94 -4.84 1.92 -20.55
N ILE A 95 -4.82 3.21 -20.90
CA ILE A 95 -3.75 4.13 -20.49
C ILE A 95 -3.80 4.36 -18.97
N THR A 96 -4.98 4.62 -18.41
CA THR A 96 -5.18 4.81 -16.97
C THR A 96 -4.66 3.62 -16.18
N ILE A 97 -5.04 2.41 -16.58
CA ILE A 97 -4.56 1.15 -15.97
C ILE A 97 -3.05 1.05 -16.05
N HIS A 98 -2.47 1.30 -17.22
CA HIS A 98 -1.01 1.23 -17.39
C HIS A 98 -0.28 2.21 -16.47
N LEU A 99 -0.79 3.44 -16.33
CA LEU A 99 -0.22 4.44 -15.44
C LEU A 99 -0.33 4.01 -13.97
N ILE A 100 -1.48 3.49 -13.54
CA ILE A 100 -1.68 2.98 -12.18
C ILE A 100 -0.67 1.86 -11.88
N LEU A 101 -0.55 0.86 -12.77
CA LEU A 101 0.35 -0.28 -12.56
C LEU A 101 1.83 0.15 -12.54
N ARG A 102 2.21 1.08 -13.42
CA ARG A 102 3.56 1.65 -13.44
C ARG A 102 3.89 2.39 -12.15
N ASP A 103 2.97 3.22 -11.69
CA ASP A 103 3.15 4.03 -10.49
C ASP A 103 3.14 3.15 -9.23
N PHE A 104 2.30 2.12 -9.19
CA PHE A 104 2.30 1.08 -8.15
C PHE A 104 3.64 0.33 -8.12
N THR A 105 4.16 -0.07 -9.28
CA THR A 105 5.48 -0.72 -9.38
C THR A 105 6.58 0.18 -8.82
N SER A 106 6.63 1.46 -9.23
CA SER A 106 7.59 2.43 -8.69
C SER A 106 7.46 2.62 -7.19
N PHE A 107 6.22 2.64 -6.68
CA PHE A 107 5.95 2.73 -5.25
C PHE A 107 6.47 1.50 -4.49
N MET A 108 6.25 0.30 -5.00
CA MET A 108 6.73 -0.95 -4.39
C MET A 108 8.25 -1.06 -4.40
N GLU A 109 8.92 -0.65 -5.48
CA GLU A 109 10.39 -0.58 -5.53
C GLU A 109 10.96 0.35 -4.44
N LYS A 110 10.36 1.54 -4.29
CA LYS A 110 10.73 2.50 -3.23
C LYS A 110 10.46 1.93 -1.85
N THR A 111 9.34 1.23 -1.67
CA THR A 111 8.96 0.56 -0.42
C THR A 111 9.99 -0.50 -0.03
N VAL A 112 10.39 -1.37 -0.96
CA VAL A 112 11.42 -2.40 -0.72
C VAL A 112 12.75 -1.75 -0.32
N ARG A 113 13.18 -0.69 -1.01
CA ARG A 113 14.41 0.05 -0.66
C ARG A 113 14.32 0.66 0.74
N ALA A 114 13.20 1.29 1.08
CA ALA A 114 12.99 1.88 2.39
C ALA A 114 13.02 0.82 3.51
N VAL A 115 12.30 -0.29 3.35
CA VAL A 115 12.28 -1.39 4.33
C VAL A 115 13.67 -1.99 4.54
N ARG A 116 14.46 -2.19 3.48
CA ARG A 116 15.86 -2.64 3.59
C ARG A 116 16.72 -1.67 4.40
N TYR A 117 16.57 -0.37 4.17
CA TYR A 117 17.29 0.65 4.93
C TYR A 117 16.90 0.62 6.42
N LEU A 118 15.60 0.52 6.71
CA LEU A 118 15.10 0.42 8.09
C LEU A 118 15.65 -0.82 8.82
N LYS A 119 15.78 -1.97 8.13
CA LYS A 119 16.40 -3.17 8.70
C LYS A 119 17.89 -2.95 9.00
N ASN A 120 18.63 -2.31 8.12
CA ASN A 120 20.07 -2.07 8.29
C ASN A 120 20.38 -0.99 9.34
N THR A 121 19.47 -0.04 9.62
CA THR A 121 19.69 0.91 10.72
C THR A 121 19.70 0.27 12.12
N ARG A 122 19.15 -0.95 12.27
CA ARG A 122 19.27 -1.73 13.52
C ARG A 122 20.70 -2.23 13.79
N SER A 123 21.55 -2.39 12.78
CA SER A 123 22.91 -2.93 12.97
C SER A 123 23.98 -1.87 13.25
N PHE A 124 23.68 -0.58 13.06
CA PHE A 124 24.60 0.53 13.32
C PHE A 124 24.34 1.24 14.66
N SER A 125 23.50 0.65 15.53
CA SER A 125 23.19 1.17 16.86
C SER A 125 23.94 0.39 17.96
N ALA A 126 25.18 -0.01 17.69
CA ALA A 126 26.08 -0.68 18.64
C ALA A 126 27.08 0.32 19.24
#